data_AF-A0A9P9DAI8-F1
#
_entry.id   AF-A0A9P9DAI8-F1
#
_cell.length_a   1.000
_cell.length_b   1.000
_cell.length_c   1.000
_cell.angle_alpha   90.00
_cell.angle_beta   90.00
_cell.angle_gamma   90.00
#
_symmetry.space_group_name_H-M   'P 1'
#
loop_
_entity.id
_entity.type
_entity.pdbx_description
1 polymer ?
#
loop_
_entity_poly.entity_id
_entity_poly.type
_entity_poly.pdbx_seq_one_letter_code
_entity_poly.pdbx_strand_id
1 'polypeptide(L)'
;MGNTFIFILAGHETTTNSIHFSALHLAMNPASQVSLHKDIDENFGTGDPDEWNYEEAINKLFSGMVGATFNELLRIMPPAINIPKSVTQTQDQVITSGSQEYTLPKGTYISLNVIGVQRNPNHWPTKPSKRTNKCNDLDDFIPERWFRCDAKADTRNPDDSGDEGDNDLGAYTGTSNATNLFRPVRGSFIPFSEGPRSCFGRHIAQTEVAAVLATIFQRYTVELDVSSWASDDEVRRMGSKEKKVLYGKAVRRAEETLKTASMRLTFKLHDQPRVFPFNVKPDRRQLIPS
;
A
#
# COMPACT_ATOMS: atom_id res chain seq x y z
N MET A 1 -23.19 1.94 14.97
CA MET A 1 -23.31 3.27 14.34
C MET A 1 -22.13 4.19 14.69
N GLY A 2 -21.78 4.41 15.97
CA GLY A 2 -20.68 5.33 16.35
C GLY A 2 -19.27 4.96 15.87
N ASN A 3 -18.92 3.67 15.85
CA ASN A 3 -17.59 3.23 15.38
C ASN A 3 -17.47 3.13 13.85
N THR A 4 -18.60 3.12 13.12
CA THR A 4 -18.62 2.97 11.66
C THR A 4 -17.92 4.12 10.95
N PHE A 5 -18.10 5.35 11.44
CA PHE A 5 -17.44 6.54 10.90
C PHE A 5 -15.90 6.46 11.01
N ILE A 6 -15.39 5.93 12.11
CA ILE A 6 -13.95 5.76 12.32
C ILE A 6 -13.37 4.77 11.30
N PHE A 7 -14.07 3.66 11.05
CA PHE A 7 -13.64 2.67 10.06
C PHE A 7 -13.65 3.24 8.63
N ILE A 8 -14.68 4.01 8.28
CA ILE A 8 -14.77 4.65 6.95
C ILE A 8 -13.63 5.64 6.76
N LEU A 9 -13.38 6.53 7.73
CA LEU A 9 -12.28 7.49 7.62
C LEU A 9 -10.91 6.80 7.55
N ALA A 10 -10.66 5.84 8.45
CA ALA A 10 -9.38 5.14 8.52
C ALA A 10 -9.09 4.34 7.23
N GLY A 11 -10.11 3.72 6.65
CA GLY A 11 -9.98 2.97 5.39
C GLY A 11 -9.89 3.89 4.17
N HIS A 12 -10.76 4.90 4.07
CA HIS A 12 -10.85 5.75 2.88
C HIS A 12 -9.54 6.45 2.54
N GLU A 13 -8.91 7.13 3.50
CA GLU A 13 -7.67 7.87 3.24
C GLU A 13 -6.50 6.95 2.93
N THR A 14 -6.38 5.81 3.62
CA THR A 14 -5.27 4.87 3.39
C THR A 14 -5.40 4.15 2.06
N THR A 15 -6.58 3.57 1.76
CA THR A 15 -6.88 2.89 0.49
C THR A 15 -6.76 3.84 -0.71
N THR A 16 -7.34 5.05 -0.64
CA THR A 16 -7.29 6.01 -1.76
C THR A 16 -5.85 6.42 -2.08
N ASN A 17 -5.04 6.71 -1.04
CA ASN A 17 -3.63 7.02 -1.25
C ASN A 17 -2.87 5.82 -1.85
N SER A 18 -3.17 4.60 -1.40
CA SER A 18 -2.57 3.40 -1.97
C SER A 18 -2.90 3.20 -3.46
N ILE A 19 -4.15 3.42 -3.87
CA ILE A 19 -4.53 3.35 -5.29
C ILE A 19 -3.84 4.46 -6.09
N HIS A 20 -3.89 5.70 -5.59
CA HIS A 20 -3.32 6.86 -6.24
C HIS A 20 -1.81 6.70 -6.49
N PHE A 21 -1.04 6.37 -5.45
CA PHE A 21 0.39 6.24 -5.56
C PHE A 21 0.81 4.97 -6.33
N SER A 22 0.04 3.88 -6.26
CA SER A 22 0.24 2.72 -7.15
C SER A 22 0.15 3.14 -8.62
N ALA A 23 -0.92 3.85 -9.00
CA ALA A 23 -1.09 4.33 -10.37
C ALA A 23 0.02 5.30 -10.80
N LEU A 24 0.41 6.24 -9.93
CA LEU A 24 1.51 7.16 -10.20
C LEU A 24 2.85 6.43 -10.38
N HIS A 25 3.15 5.46 -9.51
CA HIS A 25 4.37 4.67 -9.61
C HIS A 25 4.37 3.77 -10.85
N LEU A 26 3.23 3.20 -11.24
CA LEU A 26 3.10 2.47 -12.51
C LEU A 26 3.28 3.38 -13.73
N ALA A 27 2.74 4.61 -13.71
CA ALA A 27 2.97 5.61 -14.77
C ALA A 27 4.46 5.98 -14.91
N MET A 28 5.18 6.06 -13.78
CA MET A 28 6.62 6.30 -13.74
C MET A 28 7.47 5.07 -14.11
N ASN A 29 6.88 3.86 -14.15
CA ASN A 29 7.58 2.61 -14.42
C ASN A 29 6.83 1.76 -15.46
N PRO A 30 6.85 2.17 -16.75
CA PRO A 30 6.07 1.51 -17.81
C PRO A 30 6.38 0.02 -17.98
N ALA A 31 7.62 -0.41 -17.72
CA ALA A 31 7.99 -1.82 -17.78
C ALA A 31 7.21 -2.67 -16.77
N SER A 32 7.05 -2.19 -15.53
CA SER A 32 6.26 -2.86 -14.51
C SER A 32 4.77 -2.80 -14.80
N GLN A 33 4.29 -1.72 -15.43
CA GLN A 33 2.92 -1.63 -15.91
C GLN A 33 2.62 -2.65 -17.01
N VAL A 34 3.55 -2.90 -17.93
CA VAL A 34 3.43 -3.97 -18.93
C VAL A 34 3.42 -5.36 -18.28
N SER A 35 4.27 -5.60 -17.29
CA SER A 35 4.24 -6.84 -16.51
C SER A 35 2.89 -7.03 -15.81
N LEU A 36 2.33 -5.97 -15.24
CA LEU A 36 1.01 -5.96 -14.60
C LEU A 36 -0.11 -6.28 -15.58
N HIS A 37 -0.13 -5.63 -16.76
CA HIS A 37 -1.10 -5.92 -17.81
C HIS A 37 -1.04 -7.39 -18.23
N LYS A 38 0.17 -7.90 -18.50
CA LYS A 38 0.38 -9.28 -18.90
C LYS A 38 -0.16 -10.27 -17.85
N ASP A 39 0.13 -10.04 -16.58
CA ASP A 39 -0.35 -10.88 -15.48
C ASP A 39 -1.88 -10.85 -15.35
N ILE A 40 -2.52 -9.68 -15.52
CA ILE A 40 -3.98 -9.56 -15.52
C ILE A 40 -4.58 -10.29 -16.73
N ASP A 41 -4.02 -10.09 -17.91
CA ASP A 41 -4.49 -10.74 -19.15
C ASP A 41 -4.39 -12.26 -19.08
N GLU A 42 -3.31 -12.80 -18.51
CA GLU A 42 -3.10 -14.25 -18.34
C GLU A 42 -4.09 -14.87 -17.34
N ASN A 43 -4.45 -14.14 -16.28
CA ASN A 43 -5.31 -14.66 -15.21
C ASN A 43 -6.81 -14.45 -15.46
N PHE A 44 -7.18 -13.35 -16.14
CA PHE A 44 -8.56 -12.87 -16.26
C PHE A 44 -8.99 -12.56 -17.69
N GLY A 45 -8.04 -12.50 -18.64
CA GLY A 45 -8.32 -12.13 -20.02
C GLY A 45 -9.00 -10.77 -20.14
N THR A 46 -9.80 -10.61 -21.20
CA THR A 46 -10.56 -9.38 -21.50
C THR A 46 -12.03 -9.45 -21.08
N GLY A 47 -12.40 -10.45 -20.25
CA GLY A 47 -13.76 -10.63 -19.74
C GLY A 47 -14.19 -9.50 -18.80
N ASP A 48 -15.50 -9.40 -18.52
CA ASP A 48 -16.03 -8.36 -17.63
C ASP A 48 -15.65 -8.64 -16.17
N PRO A 49 -15.01 -7.71 -15.43
CA PRO A 49 -14.68 -7.91 -14.02
C PRO A 49 -15.87 -8.21 -13.12
N ASP A 50 -17.08 -7.81 -13.51
CA ASP A 50 -18.32 -8.12 -12.76
C ASP A 50 -18.61 -9.64 -12.71
N GLU A 51 -18.02 -10.43 -13.63
CA GLU A 51 -18.14 -11.88 -13.66
C GLU A 51 -17.08 -12.60 -12.80
N TRP A 52 -16.13 -11.87 -12.21
CA TRP A 52 -15.06 -12.48 -11.43
C TRP A 52 -15.58 -13.09 -10.12
N ASN A 53 -15.23 -14.35 -9.87
CA ASN A 53 -15.46 -14.97 -8.58
C ASN A 53 -14.43 -14.48 -7.56
N TYR A 54 -14.89 -13.99 -6.40
CA TYR A 54 -14.03 -13.46 -5.35
C TYR A 54 -12.95 -14.45 -4.88
N GLU A 55 -13.32 -15.68 -4.54
CA GLU A 55 -12.43 -16.68 -3.93
C GLU A 55 -11.30 -17.09 -4.88
N GLU A 56 -11.60 -17.15 -6.18
CA GLU A 56 -10.61 -17.45 -7.22
C GLU A 56 -9.76 -16.23 -7.57
N ALA A 57 -10.39 -15.06 -7.74
CA ALA A 57 -9.73 -13.86 -8.22
C ALA A 57 -8.75 -13.31 -7.19
N ILE A 58 -9.15 -13.25 -5.92
CA ILE A 58 -8.36 -12.58 -4.88
C ILE A 58 -6.98 -13.24 -4.71
N ASN A 59 -6.94 -14.57 -4.73
CA ASN A 59 -5.71 -15.33 -4.60
C ASN A 59 -4.77 -15.13 -5.79
N LYS A 60 -5.32 -15.13 -7.02
CA LYS A 60 -4.55 -14.85 -8.24
C LYS A 60 -3.96 -13.44 -8.20
N LEU A 61 -4.80 -12.44 -7.89
CA LEU A 61 -4.38 -11.04 -7.79
C LEU A 61 -3.26 -10.84 -6.77
N PHE A 62 -3.37 -11.44 -5.58
CA PHE A 62 -2.35 -11.30 -4.54
C PHE A 62 -1.05 -12.04 -4.85
N SER A 63 -1.12 -13.21 -5.50
CA SER A 63 0.06 -13.96 -5.91
C SER A 63 0.76 -13.38 -7.16
N GLY A 64 0.08 -12.48 -7.89
CA GLY A 64 0.54 -11.89 -9.14
C GLY A 64 1.11 -10.47 -8.99
N MET A 65 1.21 -9.79 -10.12
CA MET A 65 1.78 -8.44 -10.23
C MET A 65 0.92 -7.38 -9.52
N VAL A 66 -0.39 -7.60 -9.37
CA VAL A 66 -1.28 -6.69 -8.61
C VAL A 66 -0.87 -6.66 -7.15
N GLY A 67 -0.76 -7.83 -6.51
CA GLY A 67 -0.28 -7.97 -5.14
C GLY A 67 1.15 -7.47 -4.96
N ALA A 68 2.05 -7.82 -5.89
CA ALA A 68 3.43 -7.34 -5.88
C ALA A 68 3.53 -5.81 -6.00
N THR A 69 2.69 -5.18 -6.82
CA THR A 69 2.60 -3.72 -6.97
C THR A 69 2.16 -3.07 -5.67
N PHE A 70 1.09 -3.60 -5.07
CA PHE A 70 0.57 -3.07 -3.82
C PHE A 70 1.56 -3.24 -2.67
N ASN A 71 2.16 -4.42 -2.53
CA ASN A 71 3.14 -4.70 -1.50
C ASN A 71 4.41 -3.84 -1.66
N GLU A 72 4.89 -3.63 -2.90
CA GLU A 72 6.01 -2.72 -3.12
C GLU A 72 5.65 -1.28 -2.81
N LEU A 73 4.44 -0.84 -3.14
CA LEU A 73 3.98 0.49 -2.73
C LEU A 73 3.98 0.61 -1.21
N LEU A 74 3.39 -0.34 -0.49
CA LEU A 74 3.38 -0.34 0.97
C LEU A 74 4.79 -0.36 1.56
N ARG A 75 5.75 -1.00 0.88
CA ARG A 75 7.16 -1.01 1.28
C ARG A 75 7.80 0.37 1.18
N ILE A 76 7.62 1.05 0.04
CA ILE A 76 8.28 2.33 -0.25
C ILE A 76 7.49 3.54 0.27
N MET A 77 6.17 3.50 0.30
CA MET A 77 5.31 4.62 0.66
C MET A 77 4.15 4.14 1.52
N PRO A 78 4.44 3.59 2.72
CA PRO A 78 3.39 3.15 3.63
C PRO A 78 2.56 4.36 4.08
N PRO A 79 1.22 4.27 4.09
CA PRO A 79 0.36 5.33 4.61
C PRO A 79 0.67 5.69 6.08
N ALA A 80 1.05 4.69 6.88
CA ALA A 80 1.50 4.86 8.27
C ALA A 80 3.02 4.65 8.36
N ILE A 81 3.77 5.74 8.57
CA ILE A 81 5.24 5.71 8.60
C ILE A 81 5.82 5.33 9.97
N ASN A 82 5.03 5.48 11.03
CA ASN A 82 5.41 5.21 12.42
C ASN A 82 4.27 4.48 13.13
N ILE A 83 4.58 3.42 13.88
CA ILE A 83 3.61 2.72 14.72
C ILE A 83 3.99 2.98 16.18
N PRO A 84 3.21 3.81 16.90
CA PRO A 84 3.52 4.14 18.28
C PRO A 84 3.13 3.00 19.23
N LYS A 85 3.99 2.78 20.23
CA LYS A 85 3.79 1.89 21.37
C LYS A 85 4.19 2.66 22.63
N SER A 86 3.64 2.27 23.77
CA SER A 86 4.01 2.84 25.06
C SER A 86 4.18 1.70 26.06
N VAL A 87 5.24 1.78 26.85
CA VAL A 87 5.34 1.01 28.08
C VAL A 87 4.29 1.53 29.05
N THR A 88 3.70 0.64 29.86
CA THR A 88 2.71 1.05 30.86
C THR A 88 3.33 2.06 31.83
N GLN A 89 2.50 2.89 32.47
CA GLN A 89 2.99 3.88 33.44
C GLN A 89 3.36 3.26 34.80
N THR A 90 3.00 2.00 35.01
CA THR A 90 3.07 1.34 36.32
C THR A 90 4.29 0.43 36.47
N GLN A 91 4.78 -0.17 35.38
CA GLN A 91 5.82 -1.20 35.44
C GLN A 91 6.73 -1.16 34.21
N ASP A 92 8.02 -1.35 34.46
CA ASP A 92 9.00 -1.57 33.39
C ASP A 92 8.66 -2.87 32.63
N GLN A 93 9.07 -2.94 31.36
CA GLN A 93 8.83 -4.10 30.50
C GLN A 93 10.16 -4.65 30.01
N VAL A 94 10.36 -5.95 30.14
CA VAL A 94 11.55 -6.61 29.61
C VAL A 94 11.23 -7.14 28.22
N ILE A 95 12.08 -6.81 27.24
CA ILE A 95 12.04 -7.40 25.91
C ILE A 95 13.30 -8.22 25.66
N THR A 96 13.16 -9.26 24.86
CA THR A 96 14.28 -10.12 24.47
C THR A 96 14.59 -9.89 22.99
N SER A 97 15.87 -9.70 22.67
CA SER A 97 16.36 -9.66 21.30
C SER A 97 17.54 -10.63 21.18
N GLY A 98 17.31 -11.78 20.53
CA GLY A 98 18.27 -12.88 20.51
C GLY A 98 18.43 -13.48 21.91
N SER A 99 19.66 -13.55 22.41
CA SER A 99 19.98 -14.01 23.76
C SER A 99 20.06 -12.88 24.80
N GLN A 100 19.84 -11.64 24.40
CA GLN A 100 20.00 -10.47 25.26
C GLN A 100 18.63 -9.94 25.71
N GLU A 101 18.52 -9.65 27.01
CA GLU A 101 17.38 -8.98 27.60
C GLU A 101 17.64 -7.47 27.71
N TYR A 102 16.59 -6.69 27.48
CA TYR A 102 16.58 -5.24 27.59
C TYR A 102 15.38 -4.80 28.42
N THR A 103 15.62 -3.99 29.46
CA THR A 103 14.55 -3.40 30.27
C THR A 103 14.14 -2.05 29.69
N LEU A 104 12.88 -1.94 29.30
CA LEU A 104 12.23 -0.72 28.86
C LEU A 104 11.58 -0.05 30.08
N PRO A 105 12.00 1.18 30.46
CA PRO A 105 11.40 1.87 31.59
C PRO A 105 9.91 2.15 31.39
N LYS A 106 9.14 2.12 32.48
CA LYS A 106 7.73 2.52 32.49
C LYS A 106 7.53 3.92 31.92
N GLY A 107 6.43 4.11 31.20
CA GLY A 107 6.12 5.37 30.52
C GLY A 107 6.97 5.68 29.28
N THR A 108 7.89 4.79 28.87
CA THR A 108 8.67 4.97 27.64
C THR A 108 7.76 4.91 26.42
N TYR A 109 7.85 5.94 25.58
CA TYR A 109 7.23 5.97 24.26
C TYR A 109 8.17 5.38 23.22
N ILE A 110 7.65 4.46 22.41
CA ILE A 110 8.41 3.71 21.41
C ILE A 110 7.73 3.94 20.06
N SER A 111 8.50 4.32 19.05
CA SER A 111 7.99 4.47 17.69
C SER A 111 8.67 3.47 16.78
N LEU A 112 7.90 2.52 16.25
CA LEU A 112 8.43 1.60 15.23
C LEU A 112 8.51 2.36 13.91
N ASN A 113 9.73 2.49 13.37
CA ASN A 113 9.98 3.17 12.10
C ASN A 113 9.73 2.21 10.92
N VAL A 114 8.53 2.29 10.35
CA VAL A 114 8.07 1.39 9.28
C VAL A 114 8.93 1.55 8.03
N ILE A 115 9.22 2.78 7.63
CA ILE A 115 10.07 3.04 6.45
C ILE A 115 11.48 2.48 6.65
N GLY A 116 12.05 2.69 7.84
CA GLY A 116 13.40 2.23 8.16
C GLY A 116 13.55 0.72 8.07
N VAL A 117 12.59 -0.04 8.62
CA VAL A 117 12.66 -1.50 8.59
C VAL A 117 12.37 -2.08 7.18
N GLN A 118 11.41 -1.50 6.46
CA GLN A 118 11.01 -1.91 5.11
C GLN A 118 12.02 -1.55 4.01
N ARG A 119 13.02 -0.72 4.35
CA ARG A 119 14.13 -0.36 3.46
C ARG A 119 15.49 -0.73 4.05
N ASN A 120 15.52 -1.65 5.01
CA ASN A 120 16.77 -2.10 5.61
C ASN A 120 17.46 -3.14 4.69
N PRO A 121 18.69 -2.87 4.20
CA PRO A 121 19.42 -3.80 3.33
C PRO A 121 19.73 -5.15 3.98
N ASN A 122 19.67 -5.26 5.31
CA ASN A 122 19.90 -6.52 6.02
C ASN A 122 18.75 -7.51 5.84
N HIS A 123 17.53 -7.03 5.55
CA HIS A 123 16.33 -7.88 5.46
C HIS A 123 15.75 -7.98 4.05
N TRP A 124 16.16 -7.09 3.15
CA TRP A 124 15.59 -7.02 1.79
C TRP A 124 16.62 -7.39 0.71
N PRO A 125 16.17 -8.01 -0.40
CA PRO A 125 17.00 -8.29 -1.56
C PRO A 125 17.40 -7.00 -2.26
N THR A 126 18.69 -6.83 -2.55
CA THR A 126 19.25 -5.58 -3.10
C THR A 126 19.95 -5.79 -4.44
N LYS A 127 19.70 -4.89 -5.40
CA LYS A 127 20.52 -4.71 -6.61
C LYS A 127 20.94 -3.24 -6.72
N PRO A 128 21.97 -2.87 -7.49
CA PRO A 128 22.26 -1.46 -7.75
C PRO A 128 21.03 -0.71 -8.27
N SER A 129 20.79 0.50 -7.77
CA SER A 129 19.64 1.32 -8.19
C SER A 129 19.74 1.63 -9.69
N LYS A 130 18.60 1.60 -10.38
CA LYS A 130 18.51 2.00 -11.78
C LYS A 130 18.14 3.48 -11.94
N ARG A 131 17.68 4.12 -10.85
CA ARG A 131 17.20 5.52 -10.83
C ARG A 131 18.21 6.48 -10.20
N THR A 132 19.05 5.97 -9.30
CA THR A 132 20.00 6.77 -8.53
C THR A 132 21.40 6.13 -8.57
N ASN A 133 22.41 6.86 -8.10
CA ASN A 133 23.78 6.34 -7.97
C ASN A 133 23.98 5.49 -6.70
N LYS A 134 22.91 5.07 -6.01
CA LYS A 134 23.00 4.26 -4.79
C LYS A 134 23.38 2.81 -5.13
N CYS A 135 24.13 2.19 -4.21
CA CYS A 135 24.54 0.79 -4.33
C CYS A 135 23.39 -0.22 -4.17
N ASN A 136 22.21 0.21 -3.73
CA ASN A 136 21.02 -0.62 -3.59
C ASN A 136 19.77 0.07 -4.17
N ASP A 137 18.78 -0.75 -4.54
CA ASP A 137 17.52 -0.39 -5.19
C ASP A 137 16.36 -0.30 -4.18
N LEU A 138 16.63 -0.12 -2.89
CA LEU A 138 15.59 -0.16 -1.84
C LEU A 138 14.66 1.06 -1.84
N ASP A 139 15.09 2.16 -2.44
CA ASP A 139 14.26 3.35 -2.66
C ASP A 139 13.59 3.34 -4.04
N ASP A 140 13.94 2.40 -4.91
CA ASP A 140 13.32 2.26 -6.23
C ASP A 140 12.01 1.47 -6.08
N PHE A 141 10.96 1.92 -6.78
CA PHE A 141 9.71 1.15 -6.90
C PHE A 141 9.92 -0.01 -7.87
N ILE A 142 10.00 -1.24 -7.34
CA ILE A 142 10.22 -2.45 -8.13
C ILE A 142 9.26 -3.56 -7.65
N PRO A 143 8.02 -3.61 -8.19
CA PRO A 143 7.08 -4.69 -7.89
C PRO A 143 7.68 -6.08 -8.11
N GLU A 144 8.51 -6.23 -9.13
CA GLU A 144 9.13 -7.51 -9.48
C GLU A 144 10.11 -8.03 -8.41
N ARG A 145 10.47 -7.20 -7.42
CA ARG A 145 11.24 -7.64 -6.24
C ARG A 145 10.55 -8.78 -5.52
N TRP A 146 9.22 -8.77 -5.51
CA TRP A 146 8.42 -9.77 -4.84
C TRP A 146 8.45 -11.13 -5.53
N PHE A 147 9.09 -11.30 -6.70
CA PHE A 147 9.29 -12.62 -7.31
C PHE A 147 10.75 -13.08 -7.27
N ARG A 148 11.61 -12.39 -6.52
CA ARG A 148 13.03 -12.76 -6.39
C ARG A 148 13.16 -13.94 -5.42
N CYS A 149 13.79 -15.03 -5.87
CA CYS A 149 14.34 -16.03 -4.95
C CYS A 149 15.59 -15.42 -4.28
N ASP A 150 15.61 -15.32 -2.95
CA ASP A 150 16.71 -14.73 -2.19
C ASP A 150 16.95 -15.49 -0.88
N ALA A 151 18.22 -15.62 -0.48
CA ALA A 151 18.62 -16.28 0.76
C ALA A 151 18.15 -15.54 2.03
N LYS A 152 17.78 -14.26 1.90
CA LYS A 152 17.20 -13.45 2.98
C LYS A 152 15.71 -13.70 3.20
N ALA A 153 15.07 -14.53 2.39
CA ALA A 153 13.66 -14.87 2.59
C ALA A 153 13.46 -15.62 3.91
N ASP A 154 12.31 -15.44 4.56
CA ASP A 154 11.94 -16.24 5.71
C ASP A 154 11.73 -17.69 5.28
N THR A 155 12.50 -18.61 5.88
CA THR A 155 12.50 -20.04 5.55
C THR A 155 11.63 -20.88 6.48
N ARG A 156 10.98 -20.27 7.47
CA ARG A 156 10.07 -20.98 8.39
C ARG A 156 8.82 -21.47 7.67
N ASN A 157 8.30 -22.60 8.16
CA ASN A 157 7.09 -23.21 7.58
C ASN A 157 5.88 -22.28 7.85
N PRO A 158 5.05 -21.94 6.85
CA PRO A 158 3.87 -21.09 7.04
C PRO A 158 2.87 -21.60 8.10
N ASP A 159 2.91 -22.90 8.43
CA ASP A 159 2.05 -23.49 9.48
C ASP A 159 2.65 -23.41 10.89
N ASP A 160 3.89 -22.93 11.04
CA ASP A 160 4.61 -22.82 12.33
C ASP A 160 4.31 -21.48 13.05
N SER A 161 3.56 -20.59 12.41
CA SER A 161 2.93 -19.44 13.07
C SER A 161 1.65 -19.91 13.75
N GLY A 162 1.71 -20.11 15.07
CA GLY A 162 0.57 -20.50 15.92
C GLY A 162 -0.57 -19.47 16.03
N ASP A 163 -0.83 -18.70 14.97
CA ASP A 163 -1.96 -17.79 14.82
C ASP A 163 -2.43 -17.87 13.35
N GLU A 164 -3.59 -18.46 13.10
CA GLU A 164 -4.15 -18.78 11.76
C GLU A 164 -4.47 -17.54 10.88
N GLY A 165 -4.02 -16.34 11.27
CA GLY A 165 -4.29 -15.05 10.61
C GLY A 165 -3.07 -14.20 10.23
N ASP A 166 -1.83 -14.72 10.37
CA ASP A 166 -0.58 -13.92 10.27
C ASP A 166 0.16 -14.03 8.92
N ASN A 167 -0.56 -14.23 7.80
CA ASN A 167 0.06 -14.08 6.48
C ASN A 167 0.23 -12.60 6.15
N ASP A 168 1.40 -12.02 6.47
CA ASP A 168 1.78 -10.61 6.22
C ASP A 168 1.58 -10.13 4.78
N LEU A 169 1.49 -11.06 3.83
CA LEU A 169 1.32 -10.80 2.39
C LEU A 169 -0.15 -10.86 1.92
N GLY A 170 -1.10 -11.08 2.83
CA GLY A 170 -2.53 -11.16 2.47
C GLY A 170 -2.92 -12.44 1.74
N ALA A 171 -2.11 -13.50 1.82
CA ALA A 171 -2.49 -14.82 1.30
C ALA A 171 -3.70 -15.32 2.09
N TYR A 172 -4.88 -15.29 1.46
CA TYR A 172 -6.07 -15.99 1.93
C TYR A 172 -5.71 -17.47 2.09
N THR A 173 -6.29 -18.13 3.09
CA THR A 173 -6.02 -19.51 3.55
C THR A 173 -6.41 -20.60 2.54
N GLY A 174 -6.28 -20.33 1.24
CA GLY A 174 -6.38 -21.31 0.16
C GLY A 174 -4.99 -21.78 -0.27
N THR A 175 -4.90 -23.02 -0.70
CA THR A 175 -3.73 -23.75 -1.23
C THR A 175 -3.24 -23.18 -2.58
N SER A 176 -3.19 -21.86 -2.73
CA SER A 176 -2.82 -21.14 -3.95
C SER A 176 -1.35 -20.70 -3.92
N ASN A 177 -0.79 -20.46 -5.11
CA ASN A 177 0.61 -20.13 -5.47
C ASN A 177 1.25 -18.90 -4.77
N ALA A 178 0.76 -18.45 -3.61
CA ALA A 178 1.44 -17.55 -2.68
C ALA A 178 2.82 -18.07 -2.21
N THR A 179 3.21 -19.27 -2.64
CA THR A 179 4.54 -19.87 -2.52
C THR A 179 5.59 -19.20 -3.40
N ASN A 180 5.21 -18.42 -4.43
CA ASN A 180 6.16 -17.82 -5.37
C ASN A 180 6.62 -16.41 -5.01
N LEU A 181 5.95 -15.75 -4.06
CA LEU A 181 6.38 -14.42 -3.62
C LEU A 181 7.53 -14.49 -2.62
N PHE A 182 8.46 -13.54 -2.72
CA PHE A 182 9.48 -13.27 -1.71
C PHE A 182 8.79 -13.02 -0.38
N ARG A 183 9.22 -13.75 0.65
CA ARG A 183 8.71 -13.64 2.01
C ARG A 183 9.73 -12.85 2.85
N PRO A 184 9.41 -11.60 3.23
CA PRO A 184 10.29 -10.82 4.09
C PRO A 184 10.46 -11.52 5.44
N VAL A 185 11.62 -11.32 6.07
CA VAL A 185 11.83 -11.74 7.47
C VAL A 185 10.73 -11.11 8.35
N ARG A 186 10.11 -11.88 9.24
CA ARG A 186 9.08 -11.36 10.16
C ARG A 186 9.49 -10.04 10.83
N GLY A 187 8.56 -9.09 10.93
CA GLY A 187 8.82 -7.75 11.45
C GLY A 187 9.57 -6.81 10.50
N SER A 188 10.04 -7.29 9.34
CA SER A 188 10.71 -6.45 8.33
C SER A 188 9.76 -5.86 7.27
N PHE A 189 8.51 -6.32 7.25
CA PHE A 189 7.43 -5.79 6.44
C PHE A 189 6.15 -5.69 7.28
N ILE A 190 5.85 -4.50 7.80
CA ILE A 190 4.78 -4.29 8.78
C ILE A 190 3.80 -3.15 8.37
N PRO A 191 3.35 -3.08 7.11
CA PRO A 191 2.51 -1.96 6.66
C PRO A 191 1.13 -1.93 7.34
N PHE A 192 0.69 -3.06 7.88
CA PHE A 192 -0.55 -3.21 8.63
C PHE A 192 -0.32 -3.45 10.13
N SER A 193 0.92 -3.33 10.62
CA SER A 193 1.36 -3.78 11.94
C SER A 193 1.11 -5.29 12.20
N GLU A 194 1.59 -5.78 13.33
CA GLU A 194 1.48 -7.19 13.75
C GLU A 194 0.84 -7.28 15.15
N GLY A 195 0.34 -8.48 15.47
CA GLY A 195 -0.20 -8.83 16.78
C GLY A 195 -1.59 -8.26 17.09
N PRO A 196 -1.97 -8.14 18.39
CA PRO A 196 -3.34 -7.80 18.82
C PRO A 196 -3.85 -6.41 18.39
N ARG A 197 -2.96 -5.57 17.88
CA ARG A 197 -3.26 -4.21 17.39
C ARG A 197 -2.94 -4.06 15.90
N SER A 198 -2.83 -5.18 15.18
CA SER A 198 -2.76 -5.18 13.71
C SER A 198 -4.00 -4.51 13.10
N CYS A 199 -3.85 -4.07 11.86
CA CYS A 199 -4.89 -3.34 11.15
C CYS A 199 -6.10 -4.23 10.92
N PHE A 200 -7.20 -3.90 11.60
CA PHE A 200 -8.47 -4.59 11.42
C PHE A 200 -8.99 -4.51 9.97
N GLY A 201 -8.72 -3.40 9.28
CA GLY A 201 -9.14 -3.17 7.91
C GLY A 201 -8.23 -3.80 6.85
N ARG A 202 -7.21 -4.59 7.23
CA ARG A 202 -6.21 -5.14 6.30
C ARG A 202 -6.85 -5.86 5.11
N HIS A 203 -7.71 -6.84 5.36
CA HIS A 203 -8.33 -7.63 4.30
C HIS A 203 -9.24 -6.79 3.39
N ILE A 204 -9.96 -5.83 3.95
CA ILE A 204 -10.81 -4.92 3.18
C ILE A 204 -9.95 -4.04 2.27
N ALA A 205 -8.93 -3.38 2.82
CA ALA A 205 -8.02 -2.53 2.07
C ALA A 205 -7.29 -3.32 0.97
N GLN A 206 -6.81 -4.51 1.30
CA GLN A 206 -6.21 -5.44 0.35
C GLN A 206 -7.17 -5.73 -0.81
N THR A 207 -8.37 -6.21 -0.52
CA THR A 207 -9.37 -6.54 -1.54
C THR A 207 -9.74 -5.33 -2.40
N GLU A 208 -10.02 -4.18 -1.79
CA GLU A 208 -10.39 -2.97 -2.51
C GLU A 208 -9.28 -2.50 -3.45
N VAL A 209 -8.03 -2.39 -2.94
CA VAL A 209 -6.90 -1.95 -3.77
C VAL A 209 -6.64 -2.93 -4.90
N ALA A 210 -6.65 -4.25 -4.62
CA ALA A 210 -6.40 -5.27 -5.63
C ALA A 210 -7.47 -5.24 -6.74
N ALA A 211 -8.75 -5.20 -6.38
CA ALA A 211 -9.85 -5.14 -7.34
C ALA A 211 -9.81 -3.85 -8.17
N VAL A 212 -9.59 -2.69 -7.54
CA VAL A 212 -9.53 -1.40 -8.25
C VAL A 212 -8.33 -1.36 -9.21
N LEU A 213 -7.14 -1.78 -8.78
CA LEU A 213 -5.99 -1.82 -9.67
C LEU A 213 -6.22 -2.81 -10.82
N ALA A 214 -6.69 -4.02 -10.54
CA ALA A 214 -6.95 -5.02 -11.56
C ALA A 214 -7.96 -4.54 -12.61
N THR A 215 -9.08 -3.97 -12.17
CA THR A 215 -10.14 -3.49 -13.08
C THR A 215 -9.70 -2.29 -13.93
N ILE A 216 -8.97 -1.33 -13.35
CA ILE A 216 -8.41 -0.21 -14.10
C ILE A 216 -7.39 -0.71 -15.12
N PHE A 217 -6.43 -1.52 -14.69
CA PHE A 217 -5.32 -1.96 -15.54
C PHE A 217 -5.69 -3.10 -16.49
N GLN A 218 -6.84 -3.75 -16.35
CA GLN A 218 -7.36 -4.62 -17.41
C GLN A 218 -7.77 -3.81 -18.65
N ARG A 219 -8.24 -2.56 -18.48
CA ARG A 219 -8.87 -1.77 -19.55
C ARG A 219 -8.05 -0.56 -19.98
N TYR A 220 -7.22 -0.02 -19.08
CA TYR A 220 -6.57 1.27 -19.25
C TYR A 220 -5.08 1.19 -18.93
N THR A 221 -4.29 1.92 -19.70
CA THR A 221 -2.90 2.24 -19.41
C THR A 221 -2.86 3.65 -18.82
N VAL A 222 -2.01 3.87 -17.81
CA VAL A 222 -1.80 5.21 -17.23
C VAL A 222 -0.41 5.73 -17.56
N GLU A 223 -0.34 7.00 -17.92
CA GLU A 223 0.89 7.69 -18.25
C GLU A 223 0.97 9.06 -17.59
N LEU A 224 2.17 9.62 -17.51
CA LEU A 224 2.38 10.96 -16.96
C LEU A 224 1.95 12.01 -17.97
N ASP A 225 1.31 13.07 -17.48
CA ASP A 225 1.00 14.24 -18.29
C ASP A 225 2.28 14.92 -18.79
N VAL A 226 2.36 15.09 -20.11
CA VAL A 226 3.47 15.72 -20.82
C VAL A 226 3.06 17.00 -21.56
N SER A 227 1.82 17.44 -21.39
CA SER A 227 1.23 18.61 -22.07
C SER A 227 2.04 19.89 -21.90
N SER A 228 2.78 20.03 -20.79
CA SER A 228 3.68 21.17 -20.57
C SER A 228 4.89 21.22 -21.51
N TRP A 229 5.18 20.14 -22.24
CA TRP A 229 6.32 20.05 -23.16
C TRP A 229 5.92 19.71 -24.60
N ALA A 230 4.83 18.98 -24.81
CA ALA A 230 4.34 18.59 -26.13
C ALA A 230 2.84 18.33 -26.10
N SER A 231 2.14 18.70 -27.17
CA SER A 231 0.75 18.35 -27.41
C SER A 231 0.59 16.86 -27.79
N ASP A 232 -0.61 16.31 -27.60
CA ASP A 232 -0.92 14.92 -27.94
C ASP A 232 -0.57 14.56 -29.40
N ASP A 233 -0.79 15.46 -30.34
CA ASP A 233 -0.47 15.24 -31.76
C ASP A 233 1.03 15.24 -32.06
N GLU A 234 1.82 15.99 -31.29
CA GLU A 234 3.27 15.91 -31.34
C GLU A 234 3.74 14.58 -30.74
N VAL A 235 3.21 14.19 -29.57
CA VAL A 235 3.54 12.91 -28.92
C VAL A 235 3.19 11.73 -29.82
N ARG A 236 2.04 11.74 -30.50
CA ARG A 236 1.65 10.68 -31.46
C ARG A 236 2.65 10.51 -32.59
N ARG A 237 3.24 11.61 -33.07
CA ARG A 237 4.23 11.62 -34.17
C ARG A 237 5.65 11.30 -33.71
N MET A 238 5.96 11.40 -32.41
CA MET A 238 7.29 11.12 -31.87
C MET A 238 7.69 9.65 -32.00
N GLY A 239 8.95 9.43 -32.33
CA GLY A 239 9.57 8.10 -32.26
C GLY A 239 9.82 7.65 -30.82
N SER A 240 10.07 6.36 -30.61
CA SER A 240 10.25 5.79 -29.26
C SER A 240 11.40 6.43 -28.46
N LYS A 241 12.47 6.87 -29.14
CA LYS A 241 13.60 7.57 -28.49
C LYS A 241 13.20 8.96 -27.99
N GLU A 242 12.42 9.70 -28.77
CA GLU A 242 11.93 11.04 -28.42
C GLU A 242 10.93 10.96 -27.26
N LYS A 243 9.99 10.02 -27.33
CA LYS A 243 9.08 9.71 -26.22
C LYS A 243 9.86 9.39 -24.94
N LYS A 244 10.88 8.52 -25.02
CA LYS A 244 11.71 8.19 -23.84
C LYS A 244 12.34 9.43 -23.19
N VAL A 245 12.81 10.39 -24.00
CA VAL A 245 13.36 11.65 -23.48
C VAL A 245 12.26 12.52 -22.85
N LEU A 246 11.11 12.64 -23.51
CA LEU A 246 9.96 13.43 -23.04
C LEU A 246 9.40 12.89 -21.72
N TYR A 247 9.01 11.62 -21.68
CA TYR A 247 8.52 10.99 -20.45
C TYR A 247 9.60 10.92 -19.37
N GLY A 248 10.89 10.85 -19.74
CA GLY A 248 11.98 10.99 -18.79
C GLY A 248 12.01 12.37 -18.08
N LYS A 249 11.58 13.46 -18.74
CA LYS A 249 11.39 14.76 -18.09
C LYS A 249 10.18 14.73 -17.15
N ALA A 250 9.07 14.13 -17.58
CA ALA A 250 7.87 13.99 -16.79
C ALA A 250 8.12 13.18 -15.50
N VAL A 251 8.85 12.08 -15.61
CA VAL A 251 9.26 11.24 -14.46
C VAL A 251 10.11 12.04 -13.47
N ARG A 252 11.10 12.80 -13.94
CA ARG A 252 11.92 13.65 -13.05
C ARG A 252 11.07 14.68 -12.32
N ARG A 253 10.15 15.35 -13.02
CA ARG A 253 9.21 16.30 -12.41
C ARG A 253 8.34 15.63 -11.35
N ALA A 254 7.83 14.43 -11.62
CA ALA A 254 7.03 13.67 -10.67
C ALA A 254 7.83 13.29 -9.41
N GLU A 255 9.08 12.82 -9.57
CA GLU A 255 9.97 12.51 -8.44
C GLU A 255 10.31 13.74 -7.59
N GLU A 256 10.59 14.87 -8.22
CA GLU A 256 10.85 16.14 -7.52
C GLU A 256 9.61 16.62 -6.75
N THR A 257 8.43 16.45 -7.34
CA THR A 257 7.15 16.75 -6.70
C THR A 257 6.94 15.82 -5.50
N LEU A 258 7.18 14.52 -5.63
CA LEU A 258 7.05 13.55 -4.54
C LEU A 258 7.98 13.84 -3.36
N LYS A 259 9.19 14.34 -3.61
CA LYS A 259 10.14 14.73 -2.54
C LYS A 259 9.68 15.93 -1.71
N THR A 260 8.83 16.78 -2.29
CA THR A 260 8.33 18.01 -1.64
C THR A 260 6.88 17.88 -1.18
N ALA A 261 6.19 16.82 -1.61
CA ALA A 261 4.82 16.53 -1.22
C ALA A 261 4.72 16.30 0.30
N SER A 262 3.66 16.83 0.90
CA SER A 262 3.30 16.55 2.28
C SER A 262 1.88 16.00 2.32
N MET A 263 1.71 14.86 2.99
CA MET A 263 0.40 14.27 3.23
C MET A 263 -0.12 14.79 4.56
N ARG A 264 -1.26 15.49 4.54
CA ARG A 264 -1.91 16.01 5.75
C ARG A 264 -3.20 15.26 6.01
N LEU A 265 -3.14 14.25 6.88
CA LEU A 265 -4.35 13.68 7.49
C LEU A 265 -4.96 14.72 8.44
N THR A 266 -6.14 15.24 8.11
CA THR A 266 -6.84 16.20 8.97
C THR A 266 -7.94 15.48 9.73
N PHE A 267 -7.60 14.94 10.90
CA PHE A 267 -8.59 14.38 11.82
C PHE A 267 -9.24 15.53 12.59
N LYS A 268 -10.34 16.08 12.06
CA LYS A 268 -11.11 17.10 12.77
C LYS A 268 -12.03 16.42 13.77
N LEU A 269 -11.47 16.03 14.92
CA LEU A 269 -12.28 15.73 16.11
C LEU A 269 -12.92 17.03 16.57
N HIS A 270 -14.23 17.17 16.36
CA HIS A 270 -14.98 18.31 16.86
C HIS A 270 -15.12 18.20 18.38
N ASP A 271 -14.34 18.99 19.14
CA ASP A 271 -14.40 19.08 20.61
C ASP A 271 -15.66 19.78 21.17
N GLN A 272 -16.70 19.97 20.36
CA GLN A 272 -17.97 20.54 20.82
C GLN A 272 -19.13 19.86 20.08
N PRO A 273 -20.14 19.31 20.78
CA PRO A 273 -21.33 18.78 20.13
C PRO A 273 -22.04 19.93 19.42
N ARG A 274 -22.07 19.89 18.07
CA ARG A 274 -22.96 20.74 17.30
C ARG A 274 -24.39 20.21 17.46
N VAL A 275 -25.05 20.64 18.52
CA VAL A 275 -26.49 20.43 18.68
C VAL A 275 -27.18 21.43 17.77
N PHE A 276 -27.94 20.95 16.79
CA PHE A 276 -28.91 21.77 16.06
C PHE A 276 -30.24 21.66 16.81
N PRO A 277 -30.63 22.64 17.64
CA PRO A 277 -31.93 22.61 18.27
C PRO A 277 -33.01 22.73 17.19
N PHE A 278 -33.79 21.67 17.01
CA PHE A 278 -35.03 21.71 16.23
C PHE A 278 -36.20 21.50 17.17
N ASN A 279 -37.25 22.31 16.98
CA ASN A 279 -38.51 22.13 17.70
C ASN A 279 -39.41 21.17 16.92
N VAL A 280 -39.84 20.09 17.56
CA VAL A 280 -40.88 19.21 17.03
C VAL A 280 -42.23 19.86 17.34
N LYS A 281 -42.88 20.43 16.33
CA LYS A 281 -44.26 20.92 16.43
C LYS A 281 -45.23 19.80 16.02
N PRO A 282 -46.35 19.59 16.75
CA PRO A 282 -47.29 18.51 16.46
C PRO A 282 -48.17 18.72 15.21
N ASP A 283 -48.19 19.94 14.64
CA ASP A 283 -49.03 20.29 13.49
C ASP A 283 -48.20 20.53 12.21
N ARG A 284 -48.54 19.80 11.14
CA ARG A 284 -47.85 19.76 9.85
C ARG A 284 -48.10 21.01 8.97
N ARG A 285 -48.99 21.93 9.36
CA ARG A 285 -49.43 23.05 8.51
C ARG A 285 -48.80 24.41 8.81
N GLN A 286 -47.92 24.51 9.81
CA GLN A 286 -47.19 25.75 10.10
C GLN A 286 -45.76 25.70 9.54
N LEU A 287 -45.62 25.81 8.22
CA LEU A 287 -44.35 26.18 7.60
C LEU A 287 -44.27 27.71 7.50
N ILE A 288 -43.07 28.24 7.74
CA ILE A 288 -42.78 29.68 7.66
C ILE A 288 -43.16 30.15 6.24
N PRO A 289 -43.99 31.20 6.08
CA PRO A 289 -44.29 31.75 4.75
C PRO A 289 -42.99 32.19 4.08
N SER A 290 -42.85 31.87 2.79
CA SER A 290 -41.72 32.27 1.94
C SER A 290 -41.59 33.79 1.82
#